data_AF-A0A1X6YHY7-F1
#
_entry.id   AF-A0A1X6YHY7-F1
#
_cell.length_a   1.000
_cell.length_b   1.000
_cell.length_c   1.000
_cell.angle_alpha   90.00
_cell.angle_beta   90.00
_cell.angle_gamma   90.00
#
_symmetry.space_group_name_H-M   'P 1'
#
loop_
_entity.id
_entity.type
_entity.pdbx_description
1 polymer ?
#
loop_
_entity_poly.entity_id
_entity_poly.type
_entity_poly.pdbx_seq_one_letter_code
_entity_poly.pdbx_strand_id
1 'polypeptide(L)'
;MPFRILTMLLLLLASCGRPLTDQERAFASVVQGDTLNLDRVRLVKGAPVAPITFYRKARPRLACRERILPPPDEGVVTAKPAAVALFNRVYFTEDWYLEDYMSDYPDQMNLIAAMLLAHELTHIWQWQNRRTTGYHPLRAAAEHGGSSDPYLFDLDTSPDFLAYGFEQQGAIVEEYVCCRALDPTAPRTQRLHAMLDTYLDLSPLPKQRRERDLVLPWSEAKVEGICR
;
A
#
# COMPACT_ATOMS: atom_id res chain seq x y z
N MET A 1 15.91 -34.70 22.16
CA MET A 1 16.05 -33.30 22.63
C MET A 1 16.55 -32.31 21.57
N PRO A 2 17.58 -32.57 20.73
CA PRO A 2 18.11 -31.55 19.80
C PRO A 2 17.13 -31.16 18.68
N PHE A 3 16.32 -32.11 18.20
CA PHE A 3 15.28 -31.84 17.19
C PHE A 3 14.22 -30.84 17.70
N ARG A 4 13.79 -30.97 18.96
CA ARG A 4 12.81 -30.04 19.57
C ARG A 4 13.36 -28.63 19.72
N ILE A 5 14.64 -28.48 20.10
CA ILE A 5 15.30 -27.18 20.25
C ILE A 5 15.48 -26.52 18.87
N LEU A 6 15.91 -27.28 17.86
CA LEU A 6 16.05 -26.78 16.49
C LEU A 6 14.69 -26.36 15.90
N THR A 7 13.63 -27.15 16.11
CA THR A 7 12.26 -26.78 15.70
C THR A 7 11.78 -25.52 16.43
N MET A 8 12.02 -25.39 17.74
CA MET A 8 11.67 -24.17 18.49
C MET A 8 12.44 -22.94 17.98
N LEU A 9 13.73 -23.09 17.69
CA LEU A 9 14.56 -22.01 17.15
C LEU A 9 14.08 -21.58 15.75
N LEU A 10 13.72 -22.54 14.89
CA LEU A 10 13.17 -22.27 13.56
C LEU A 10 11.78 -21.62 13.64
N LEU A 11 10.96 -21.97 14.64
CA LEU A 11 9.66 -21.32 14.89
C LEU A 11 9.84 -19.88 15.39
N LEU A 12 10.84 -19.63 16.26
CA LEU A 12 11.19 -18.28 16.73
C LEU A 12 11.76 -17.40 15.60
N LEU A 13 12.51 -17.98 14.66
CA LEU A 13 12.98 -17.28 13.46
C LEU A 13 11.84 -17.01 12.47
N ALA A 14 10.84 -17.90 12.39
CA ALA A 14 9.63 -17.67 11.60
C ALA A 14 8.73 -16.57 12.20
N SER A 15 8.84 -16.29 13.51
CA SER A 15 8.10 -15.23 14.21
C SER A 15 8.79 -13.86 14.22
N CYS A 16 9.84 -13.64 13.42
CA CYS A 16 10.35 -12.29 13.22
C CYS A 16 9.26 -11.44 12.52
N GLY A 17 8.63 -10.56 13.31
CA GLY A 17 7.53 -9.68 12.93
C GLY A 17 6.24 -9.94 13.68
N ARG A 18 5.48 -8.89 13.99
CA ARG A 18 4.16 -9.00 14.62
C ARG A 18 3.09 -9.39 13.59
N PRO A 19 2.01 -10.10 13.99
CA PRO A 19 0.82 -10.21 13.14
C PRO A 19 0.15 -8.83 12.97
N LEU A 20 -0.77 -8.75 12.01
CA LEU A 20 -1.68 -7.61 11.91
C LEU A 20 -2.57 -7.52 13.15
N THR A 21 -2.86 -6.31 13.63
CA THR A 21 -3.88 -6.06 14.66
C THR A 21 -5.27 -6.35 14.13
N ASP A 22 -6.26 -6.47 15.01
CA ASP A 22 -7.64 -6.70 14.58
C ASP A 22 -8.15 -5.55 13.69
N GLN A 23 -7.74 -4.32 13.99
CA GLN A 23 -8.07 -3.12 13.22
C GLN A 23 -7.42 -3.13 11.84
N GLU A 24 -6.13 -3.48 11.75
CA GLU A 24 -5.42 -3.64 10.48
C GLU A 24 -6.02 -4.75 9.62
N ARG A 25 -6.44 -5.86 10.24
CA ARG A 25 -7.15 -6.95 9.55
C ARG A 25 -8.51 -6.50 9.04
N ALA A 26 -9.28 -5.75 9.83
CA ALA A 26 -10.56 -5.20 9.43
C ALA A 26 -10.40 -4.25 8.22
N PHE A 27 -9.39 -3.39 8.24
CA PHE A 27 -9.07 -2.53 7.10
C PHE A 27 -8.62 -3.31 5.86
N ALA A 28 -7.71 -4.27 6.01
CA ALA A 28 -7.24 -5.11 4.90
C ALA A 28 -8.38 -5.92 4.26
N SER A 29 -9.37 -6.35 5.06
CA SER A 29 -10.56 -7.05 4.56
C SER A 29 -11.47 -6.16 3.71
N VAL A 30 -11.38 -4.83 3.85
CA VAL A 30 -12.12 -3.88 2.98
C VAL A 30 -11.44 -3.71 1.61
N VAL A 31 -10.12 -3.86 1.55
CA VAL A 31 -9.30 -3.52 0.37
C VAL A 31 -8.79 -4.75 -0.38
N GLN A 32 -8.25 -5.76 0.29
CA GLN A 32 -7.83 -7.01 -0.35
C GLN A 32 -8.86 -8.12 -0.18
N GLY A 33 -9.66 -8.09 0.88
CA GLY A 33 -10.69 -9.09 1.20
C GLY A 33 -10.11 -10.50 1.36
N ASP A 34 -10.90 -11.50 1.00
CA ASP A 34 -10.52 -12.91 1.18
C ASP A 34 -9.39 -13.38 0.23
N THR A 35 -8.97 -12.53 -0.72
CA THR A 35 -7.88 -12.84 -1.65
C THR A 35 -6.48 -12.73 -1.00
N LEU A 36 -6.39 -12.18 0.21
CA LEU A 36 -5.18 -12.07 1.01
C LEU A 36 -5.32 -12.89 2.30
N ASN A 37 -4.49 -13.91 2.48
CA ASN A 37 -4.41 -14.64 3.73
C ASN A 37 -3.67 -13.81 4.79
N LEU A 38 -4.43 -13.13 5.64
CA LEU A 38 -3.96 -12.26 6.71
C LEU A 38 -3.19 -13.00 7.81
N ASP A 39 -3.45 -14.29 8.02
CA ASP A 39 -2.76 -15.09 9.07
C ASP A 39 -1.28 -15.32 8.75
N ARG A 40 -0.90 -15.15 7.49
CA ARG A 40 0.48 -15.28 7.03
C ARG A 40 1.24 -13.96 7.06
N VAL A 41 0.55 -12.82 7.10
CA VAL A 41 1.16 -11.49 7.05
C VAL A 41 1.91 -11.22 8.35
N ARG A 42 3.13 -10.70 8.25
CA ARG A 42 3.89 -10.18 9.40
C ARG A 42 4.46 -8.80 9.10
N LEU A 43 4.37 -7.89 10.05
CA LEU A 43 5.00 -6.57 10.00
C LEU A 43 6.26 -6.60 10.85
N VAL A 44 7.38 -6.19 10.27
CA VAL A 44 8.71 -6.23 10.89
C VAL A 44 9.24 -4.81 11.03
N LYS A 45 9.70 -4.47 12.24
CA LYS A 45 10.43 -3.23 12.48
C LYS A 45 11.90 -3.41 12.09
N GLY A 46 12.40 -2.52 11.23
CA GLY A 46 13.80 -2.50 10.79
C GLY A 46 13.99 -3.01 9.37
N ALA A 47 13.64 -2.20 8.38
CA ALA A 47 13.94 -2.47 6.97
C ALA A 47 15.44 -2.27 6.65
N PRO A 48 16.09 -3.23 5.96
CA PRO A 48 17.49 -3.11 5.55
C PRO A 48 17.63 -2.26 4.27
N VAL A 49 17.12 -1.02 4.31
CA VAL A 49 17.18 -0.07 3.18
C VAL A 49 18.11 1.10 3.49
N ALA A 50 18.87 1.53 2.48
CA ALA A 50 19.72 2.71 2.56
C ALA A 50 19.01 3.92 1.91
N PRO A 51 19.32 5.16 2.35
CA PRO A 51 18.91 6.34 1.63
C PRO A 51 19.46 6.34 0.20
N ILE A 52 18.64 6.81 -0.73
CA ILE A 52 19.00 6.98 -2.14
C ILE A 52 18.87 8.45 -2.50
N THR A 53 19.86 8.98 -3.22
CA THR A 53 19.84 10.34 -3.73
C THR A 53 19.50 10.30 -5.22
N PHE A 54 18.45 11.02 -5.60
CA PHE A 54 17.99 11.07 -6.99
C PHE A 54 17.40 12.44 -7.30
N TYR A 55 17.32 12.75 -8.60
CA TYR A 55 16.63 13.95 -9.05
C TYR A 55 15.12 13.66 -9.12
N ARG A 56 14.34 14.30 -8.26
CA ARG A 56 12.89 14.17 -8.23
C ARG A 56 12.27 15.25 -9.10
N LYS A 57 11.65 14.83 -10.21
CA LYS A 57 10.80 15.70 -11.02
C LYS A 57 9.50 15.99 -10.28
N ALA A 58 8.91 17.16 -10.53
CA ALA A 58 7.55 17.43 -10.07
C ALA A 58 6.57 16.45 -10.76
N ARG A 59 5.80 15.69 -9.96
CA ARG A 59 4.74 14.83 -10.49
C ARG A 59 3.52 15.68 -10.85
N PRO A 60 2.77 15.33 -11.93
CA PRO A 60 1.45 15.88 -12.15
C PRO A 60 0.57 15.68 -10.91
N ARG A 61 -0.08 16.74 -10.41
CA ARG A 61 -0.95 16.69 -9.23
C ARG A 61 -2.35 16.14 -9.57
N LEU A 62 -2.38 15.01 -10.26
CA LEU A 62 -3.61 14.35 -10.70
C LEU A 62 -4.08 13.29 -9.70
N ALA A 63 -3.14 12.51 -9.15
CA ALA A 63 -3.45 11.49 -8.15
C ALA A 63 -3.87 12.11 -6.81
N CYS A 64 -4.77 11.43 -6.10
CA CYS A 64 -5.27 11.80 -4.79
C CYS A 64 -4.12 12.00 -3.80
N ARG A 65 -3.13 11.09 -3.76
CA ARG A 65 -1.92 11.23 -2.92
C ARG A 65 -1.23 12.59 -3.14
N GLU A 66 -1.01 12.95 -4.38
CA GLU A 66 -0.26 14.16 -4.75
C GLU A 66 -1.06 15.44 -4.43
N ARG A 67 -2.37 15.33 -4.16
CA ARG A 67 -3.28 16.44 -3.82
C ARG A 67 -3.50 16.59 -2.30
N ILE A 68 -3.30 15.54 -1.52
CA ILE A 68 -3.40 15.58 -0.05
C ILE A 68 -2.12 16.03 0.66
N LEU A 69 -1.00 16.14 -0.06
CA LEU A 69 0.28 16.63 0.44
C LEU A 69 0.61 18.02 -0.14
N PRO A 70 1.50 18.80 0.50
CA PRO A 70 2.05 20.00 -0.13
C PRO A 70 2.72 19.66 -1.47
N PRO A 71 2.67 20.55 -2.47
CA PRO A 71 3.37 20.32 -3.73
C PRO A 71 4.87 20.14 -3.46
N PRO A 72 5.50 19.08 -4.00
CA PRO A 72 6.92 18.85 -3.77
C PRO A 72 7.77 19.82 -4.59
N ASP A 73 8.88 20.29 -4.00
CA ASP A 73 9.92 20.97 -4.76
C ASP A 73 10.63 19.98 -5.70
N GLU A 74 10.86 20.43 -6.94
CA GLU A 74 11.72 19.74 -7.90
C GLU A 74 13.19 19.94 -7.54
N GLY A 75 13.97 18.86 -7.62
CA GLY A 75 15.40 18.93 -7.33
C GLY A 75 16.01 17.62 -6.88
N VAL A 76 17.28 17.69 -6.49
CA VAL A 76 17.99 16.55 -5.90
C VAL A 76 17.51 16.34 -4.48
N VAL A 77 16.94 15.18 -4.22
CA VAL A 77 16.46 14.78 -2.90
C VAL A 77 17.16 13.50 -2.47
N THR A 78 17.36 13.38 -1.16
CA THR A 78 17.77 12.13 -0.53
C THR A 78 16.57 11.58 0.22
N ALA A 79 16.05 10.44 -0.21
CA ALA A 79 14.91 9.80 0.42
C ALA A 79 15.25 8.34 0.76
N LYS A 80 14.57 7.81 1.76
CA LYS A 80 14.68 6.41 2.17
C LYS A 80 13.32 5.74 1.93
N PRO A 81 13.26 4.55 1.31
CA PRO A 81 12.01 3.80 1.21
C PRO A 81 11.41 3.57 2.61
N ALA A 82 10.09 3.73 2.74
CA ALA A 82 9.40 3.52 4.01
C ALA A 82 9.38 2.04 4.41
N ALA A 83 9.28 1.14 3.42
CA ALA A 83 9.21 -0.29 3.64
C ALA A 83 9.74 -1.10 2.44
N VAL A 84 9.89 -2.41 2.66
CA VAL A 84 10.10 -3.42 1.62
C VAL A 84 9.29 -4.67 1.98
N ALA A 85 8.51 -5.16 1.03
CA ALA A 85 7.83 -6.45 1.15
C ALA A 85 8.68 -7.61 0.64
N LEU A 86 8.91 -8.61 1.48
CA LEU A 86 9.58 -9.87 1.14
C LEU A 86 8.69 -11.05 1.54
N PHE A 87 8.16 -11.74 0.53
CA PHE A 87 7.26 -12.88 0.70
C PHE A 87 5.97 -12.51 1.47
N ASN A 88 5.82 -12.97 2.71
CA ASN A 88 4.67 -12.63 3.57
C ASN A 88 5.03 -11.62 4.68
N ARG A 89 6.14 -10.89 4.51
CA ARG A 89 6.65 -9.95 5.50
C ARG A 89 6.81 -8.57 4.90
N VAL A 90 6.32 -7.57 5.60
CA VAL A 90 6.62 -6.17 5.29
C VAL A 90 7.63 -5.68 6.32
N TYR A 91 8.77 -5.22 5.86
CA TYR A 91 9.80 -4.63 6.70
C TYR A 91 9.67 -3.12 6.59
N PHE A 92 9.29 -2.45 7.67
CA PHE A 92 9.24 -0.99 7.74
C PHE A 92 10.54 -0.44 8.32
N THR A 93 10.99 0.73 7.86
CA THR A 93 12.05 1.45 8.57
C THR A 93 11.57 1.86 9.96
N GLU A 94 12.48 2.04 10.90
CA GLU A 94 12.12 2.40 12.28
C GLU A 94 11.24 3.64 12.37
N ASP A 95 11.50 4.66 11.54
CA ASP A 95 10.74 5.92 11.51
C ASP A 95 9.31 5.77 10.95
N TRP A 96 9.04 4.69 10.23
CA TRP A 96 7.76 4.45 9.55
C TRP A 96 6.96 3.32 10.19
N TYR A 97 7.56 2.51 11.06
CA TYR A 97 6.90 1.40 11.74
C TYR A 97 5.95 1.89 12.84
N LEU A 98 4.70 1.46 12.78
CA LEU A 98 3.69 1.68 13.82
C LEU A 98 3.31 0.37 14.51
N GLU A 99 3.01 0.43 15.80
CA GLU A 99 2.48 -0.73 16.55
C GLU A 99 1.06 -1.09 16.10
N ASP A 100 0.32 -0.11 15.60
CA ASP A 100 -0.96 -0.28 14.91
C ASP A 100 -1.13 0.85 13.89
N TYR A 101 -1.21 0.51 12.60
CA TYR A 101 -1.47 1.49 11.53
C TYR A 101 -2.92 1.98 11.52
N MET A 102 -3.82 1.26 12.18
CA MET A 102 -5.27 1.44 12.12
C MET A 102 -5.88 1.59 13.53
N SER A 103 -5.13 2.15 14.49
CA SER A 103 -5.49 2.21 15.92
C SER A 103 -6.92 2.65 16.24
N ASP A 104 -7.45 3.61 15.48
CA ASP A 104 -8.78 4.22 15.70
C ASP A 104 -9.85 3.72 14.72
N TYR A 105 -9.54 2.68 13.94
CA TYR A 105 -10.47 2.08 12.99
C TYR A 105 -11.55 1.26 13.73
N PRO A 106 -12.84 1.34 13.33
CA PRO A 106 -13.36 1.93 12.10
C PRO A 106 -13.71 3.42 12.17
N ASP A 107 -13.75 4.03 13.35
CA ASP A 107 -14.31 5.36 13.58
C ASP A 107 -13.48 6.48 12.92
N GLN A 108 -12.15 6.37 13.01
CA GLN A 108 -11.21 7.28 12.36
C GLN A 108 -10.10 6.52 11.64
N MET A 109 -9.57 7.12 10.57
CA MET A 109 -8.47 6.54 9.80
C MET A 109 -7.42 7.58 9.47
N ASN A 110 -6.17 7.32 9.86
CA ASN A 110 -5.03 8.08 9.36
C ASN A 110 -4.79 7.72 7.90
N LEU A 111 -5.00 8.68 7.00
CA LEU A 111 -5.07 8.38 5.58
C LEU A 111 -3.71 7.93 5.01
N ILE A 112 -2.60 8.52 5.47
CA ILE A 112 -1.26 8.11 5.02
C ILE A 112 -0.90 6.72 5.55
N ALA A 113 -1.23 6.43 6.81
CA ALA A 113 -1.00 5.11 7.40
C ALA A 113 -1.78 4.01 6.66
N ALA A 114 -3.06 4.28 6.36
CA ALA A 114 -3.92 3.36 5.62
C ALA A 114 -3.45 3.13 4.18
N MET A 115 -3.09 4.22 3.48
CA MET A 115 -2.53 4.17 2.12
C MET A 115 -1.24 3.34 2.06
N LEU A 116 -0.29 3.62 2.97
CA LEU A 116 0.97 2.89 3.04
C LEU A 116 0.74 1.41 3.39
N LEU A 117 -0.10 1.11 4.37
CA LEU A 117 -0.40 -0.27 4.73
C LEU A 117 -1.02 -1.03 3.54
N ALA A 118 -1.99 -0.44 2.85
CA ALA A 118 -2.62 -1.07 1.70
C ALA A 118 -1.64 -1.29 0.53
N HIS A 119 -0.73 -0.33 0.28
CA HIS A 119 0.36 -0.49 -0.69
C HIS A 119 1.20 -1.72 -0.36
N GLU A 120 1.72 -1.80 0.87
CA GLU A 120 2.59 -2.90 1.26
C GLU A 120 1.88 -4.26 1.30
N LEU A 121 0.61 -4.30 1.73
CA LEU A 121 -0.21 -5.51 1.67
C LEU A 121 -0.49 -5.96 0.24
N THR A 122 -0.47 -5.05 -0.74
CA THR A 122 -0.59 -5.41 -2.16
C THR A 122 0.60 -6.25 -2.60
N HIS A 123 1.81 -5.99 -2.11
CA HIS A 123 2.97 -6.84 -2.41
C HIS A 123 2.89 -8.22 -1.76
N ILE A 124 2.28 -8.31 -0.55
CA ILE A 124 2.02 -9.61 0.06
C ILE A 124 0.96 -10.38 -0.74
N TRP A 125 -0.10 -9.71 -1.17
CA TRP A 125 -1.11 -10.29 -2.05
C TRP A 125 -0.50 -10.77 -3.36
N GLN A 126 0.36 -9.96 -3.99
CA GLN A 126 1.10 -10.33 -5.20
C GLN A 126 1.90 -11.61 -4.98
N TRP A 127 2.62 -11.72 -3.87
CA TRP A 127 3.37 -12.93 -3.52
C TRP A 127 2.47 -14.15 -3.27
N GLN A 128 1.38 -13.99 -2.51
CA GLN A 128 0.46 -15.08 -2.23
C GLN A 128 -0.20 -15.61 -3.50
N ASN A 129 -0.49 -14.71 -4.45
CA ASN A 129 -1.12 -14.98 -5.75
C ASN A 129 -0.11 -15.05 -6.91
N ARG A 130 1.18 -15.30 -6.63
CA ARG A 130 2.28 -15.29 -7.62
C ARG A 130 2.14 -16.19 -8.83
N ARG A 131 1.25 -17.20 -8.77
CA ARG A 131 0.93 -18.02 -9.95
C ARG A 131 0.17 -17.22 -11.01
N THR A 132 -0.62 -16.25 -10.59
CA THR A 132 -1.39 -15.34 -11.44
C THR A 132 -0.60 -14.07 -11.72
N THR A 133 0.00 -13.46 -10.69
CA THR A 133 0.69 -12.16 -10.82
C THR A 133 2.10 -12.27 -11.40
N GLY A 134 2.72 -13.46 -11.36
CA GLY A 134 4.12 -13.64 -11.73
C GLY A 134 5.11 -12.94 -10.80
N TYR A 135 4.66 -12.50 -9.62
CA TYR A 135 5.47 -11.75 -8.66
C TYR A 135 6.58 -12.58 -8.02
N HIS A 136 7.75 -11.95 -7.93
CA HIS A 136 8.85 -12.39 -7.09
C HIS A 136 9.63 -11.16 -6.63
N PRO A 137 10.12 -11.07 -5.37
CA PRO A 137 10.83 -9.89 -4.90
C PRO A 137 12.00 -9.46 -5.79
N LEU A 138 12.77 -10.41 -6.31
CA LEU A 138 13.87 -10.12 -7.25
C LEU A 138 13.40 -9.54 -8.59
N ARG A 139 12.20 -9.92 -9.05
CA ARG A 139 11.62 -9.39 -10.29
C ARG A 139 11.10 -7.96 -10.07
N ALA A 140 10.41 -7.71 -8.97
CA ALA A 140 10.01 -6.37 -8.57
C ALA A 140 11.22 -5.44 -8.42
N ALA A 141 12.30 -5.93 -7.79
CA ALA A 141 13.55 -5.19 -7.69
C ALA A 141 14.14 -4.83 -9.06
N ALA A 142 14.09 -5.75 -10.03
CA ALA A 142 14.58 -5.53 -11.39
C ALA A 142 13.73 -4.52 -12.18
N GLU A 143 12.42 -4.45 -11.95
CA GLU A 143 11.53 -3.46 -12.60
C GLU A 143 11.90 -2.02 -12.25
N HIS A 144 12.44 -1.76 -11.05
CA HIS A 144 12.92 -0.43 -10.68
C HIS A 144 14.09 0.08 -11.54
N GLY A 145 14.87 -0.82 -12.16
CA GLY A 145 16.01 -0.43 -13.00
C GLY A 145 15.61 0.18 -14.36
N GLY A 146 14.35 0.01 -14.79
CA GLY A 146 13.86 0.43 -16.11
C GLY A 146 13.00 1.70 -16.13
N SER A 147 12.51 2.19 -14.98
CA SER A 147 11.61 3.35 -14.89
C SER A 147 12.26 4.54 -14.21
N SER A 148 12.02 5.76 -14.71
CA SER A 148 12.47 6.99 -14.03
C SER A 148 11.66 7.32 -12.77
N ASP A 149 10.45 6.75 -12.62
CA ASP A 149 9.64 6.84 -11.39
C ASP A 149 8.68 5.64 -11.29
N PRO A 150 8.96 4.64 -10.44
CA PRO A 150 8.16 3.41 -10.36
C PRO A 150 6.76 3.61 -9.76
N TYR A 151 6.50 4.78 -9.14
CA TYR A 151 5.20 5.09 -8.53
C TYR A 151 4.29 5.95 -9.42
N LEU A 152 4.80 6.39 -10.58
CA LEU A 152 3.99 7.13 -11.56
C LEU A 152 3.20 6.13 -12.40
N PHE A 153 1.89 6.30 -12.45
CA PHE A 153 0.98 5.46 -13.24
C PHE A 153 -0.02 6.35 -13.99
N ASP A 154 -0.52 5.82 -15.11
CA ASP A 154 -1.61 6.39 -15.88
C ASP A 154 -2.69 5.33 -16.08
N LEU A 155 -3.88 5.59 -15.56
CA LEU A 155 -5.02 4.67 -15.64
C LEU A 155 -5.48 4.48 -17.10
N ASP A 156 -5.18 5.42 -18.01
CA ASP A 156 -5.50 5.32 -19.44
C ASP A 156 -4.55 4.38 -20.20
N THR A 157 -3.48 3.91 -19.56
CA THR A 157 -2.55 2.94 -20.17
C THR A 157 -3.19 1.56 -20.34
N SER A 158 -3.94 1.08 -19.33
CA SER A 158 -4.58 -0.23 -19.35
C SER A 158 -5.80 -0.28 -18.43
N PRO A 159 -6.90 -0.94 -18.82
CA PRO A 159 -8.00 -1.25 -17.90
C PRO A 159 -7.68 -2.42 -16.95
N ASP A 160 -6.66 -3.22 -17.26
CA ASP A 160 -6.25 -4.39 -16.47
C ASP A 160 -5.16 -4.01 -15.45
N PHE A 161 -5.46 -4.28 -14.17
CA PHE A 161 -4.54 -4.09 -13.03
C PHE A 161 -3.22 -4.85 -13.18
N LEU A 162 -3.24 -6.08 -13.68
CA LEU A 162 -2.04 -6.92 -13.78
C LEU A 162 -1.11 -6.51 -14.94
N ALA A 163 -1.55 -5.61 -15.82
CA ALA A 163 -0.72 -5.06 -16.88
C ALA A 163 0.27 -3.98 -16.37
N TYR A 164 0.06 -3.46 -15.15
CA TYR A 164 0.94 -2.48 -14.52
C TYR A 164 2.12 -3.15 -13.83
N GLY A 165 3.24 -2.41 -13.68
CA GLY A 165 4.40 -2.88 -12.92
C GLY A 165 4.07 -3.08 -11.43
N PHE A 166 4.85 -3.87 -10.70
CA PHE A 166 4.47 -4.28 -9.35
C PHE A 166 4.31 -3.12 -8.36
N GLU A 167 5.13 -2.07 -8.47
CA GLU A 167 5.00 -0.84 -7.68
C GLU A 167 3.83 0.03 -8.12
N GLN A 168 3.56 0.09 -9.43
CA GLN A 168 2.41 0.80 -9.95
C GLN A 168 1.12 0.17 -9.45
N GLN A 169 1.06 -1.17 -9.36
CA GLN A 169 -0.06 -1.88 -8.74
C GLN A 169 -0.26 -1.46 -7.28
N GLY A 170 0.81 -1.37 -6.48
CA GLY A 170 0.75 -0.83 -5.11
C GLY A 170 0.22 0.61 -5.08
N ALA A 171 0.75 1.48 -5.94
CA ALA A 171 0.34 2.88 -6.05
C ALA A 171 -1.11 3.07 -6.53
N ILE A 172 -1.63 2.16 -7.37
CA ILE A 172 -3.03 2.14 -7.80
C ILE A 172 -3.94 1.77 -6.62
N VAL A 173 -3.55 0.82 -5.77
CA VAL A 173 -4.29 0.47 -4.56
C VAL A 173 -4.24 1.62 -3.54
N GLU A 174 -3.09 2.27 -3.40
CA GLU A 174 -2.90 3.49 -2.60
C GLU A 174 -3.88 4.59 -3.03
N GLU A 175 -3.95 4.85 -4.34
CA GLU A 175 -4.88 5.81 -4.95
C GLU A 175 -6.34 5.43 -4.69
N TYR A 176 -6.69 4.15 -4.85
CA TYR A 176 -8.03 3.66 -4.56
C TYR A 176 -8.43 3.90 -3.10
N VAL A 177 -7.55 3.62 -2.13
CA VAL A 177 -7.80 3.89 -0.70
C VAL A 177 -8.06 5.38 -0.48
N CYS A 178 -7.24 6.26 -1.06
CA CYS A 178 -7.41 7.70 -0.96
C CYS A 178 -8.76 8.16 -1.55
N CYS A 179 -9.09 7.70 -2.76
CA CYS A 179 -10.31 8.07 -3.45
C CYS A 179 -11.58 7.49 -2.81
N ARG A 180 -11.55 6.23 -2.36
CA ARG A 180 -12.63 5.61 -1.59
C ARG A 180 -12.92 6.40 -0.31
N ALA A 181 -11.87 6.82 0.40
CA ALA A 181 -12.00 7.55 1.65
C ALA A 181 -12.56 8.97 1.43
N LEU A 182 -12.06 9.69 0.43
CA LEU A 182 -12.32 11.12 0.28
C LEU A 182 -13.48 11.49 -0.65
N ASP A 183 -13.65 10.78 -1.77
CA ASP A 183 -14.68 11.03 -2.79
C ASP A 183 -15.21 9.70 -3.38
N PRO A 184 -15.91 8.88 -2.56
CA PRO A 184 -16.29 7.50 -2.91
C PRO A 184 -17.18 7.38 -4.15
N THR A 185 -17.90 8.44 -4.49
CA THR A 185 -18.85 8.47 -5.61
C THR A 185 -18.22 8.94 -6.92
N ALA A 186 -16.96 9.37 -6.91
CA ALA A 186 -16.34 10.00 -8.07
C ALA A 186 -16.07 9.00 -9.21
N PRO A 187 -16.04 9.46 -10.48
CA PRO A 187 -15.76 8.61 -11.63
C PRO A 187 -14.43 7.85 -11.53
N ARG A 188 -13.35 8.51 -11.05
CA ARG A 188 -12.05 7.87 -10.85
C ARG A 188 -12.11 6.76 -9.81
N THR A 189 -12.84 6.97 -8.72
CA THR A 189 -13.06 5.96 -7.67
C THR A 189 -13.77 4.74 -8.23
N GLN A 190 -14.84 4.95 -9.01
CA GLN A 190 -15.60 3.86 -9.63
C GLN A 190 -14.73 3.07 -10.63
N ARG A 191 -13.91 3.78 -11.43
CA ARG A 191 -12.98 3.15 -12.37
C ARG A 191 -11.93 2.30 -11.65
N LEU A 192 -11.32 2.83 -10.59
CA LEU A 192 -10.36 2.11 -9.76
C LEU A 192 -11.00 0.88 -9.10
N HIS A 193 -12.21 1.04 -8.56
CA HIS A 193 -12.96 -0.07 -7.98
C HIS A 193 -13.20 -1.17 -9.00
N ALA A 194 -13.74 -0.85 -10.18
CA ALA A 194 -14.00 -1.84 -11.23
C ALA A 194 -12.74 -2.57 -11.72
N MET A 195 -11.62 -1.84 -11.86
CA MET A 195 -10.32 -2.42 -12.22
C MET A 195 -9.83 -3.40 -11.14
N LEU A 196 -9.87 -2.99 -9.87
CA LEU A 196 -9.35 -3.78 -8.75
C LEU A 196 -10.25 -4.97 -8.39
N ASP A 197 -11.57 -4.83 -8.50
CA ASP A 197 -12.59 -5.87 -8.21
C ASP A 197 -12.47 -7.10 -9.12
N THR A 198 -11.71 -6.99 -10.21
CA THR A 198 -11.38 -8.14 -11.07
C THR A 198 -10.45 -9.14 -10.38
N TYR A 199 -9.64 -8.69 -9.40
CA TYR A 199 -8.58 -9.49 -8.78
C TYR A 199 -8.60 -9.49 -7.25
N LEU A 200 -9.13 -8.44 -6.64
CA LEU A 200 -9.30 -8.28 -5.21
C LEU A 200 -10.77 -8.48 -4.84
N ASP A 201 -11.01 -8.88 -3.60
CA ASP A 201 -12.37 -9.01 -3.04
C ASP A 201 -12.71 -7.73 -2.28
N LEU A 202 -13.09 -6.69 -3.03
CA LEU A 202 -13.32 -5.36 -2.47
C LEU A 202 -14.66 -5.31 -1.74
N SER A 203 -14.67 -4.67 -0.57
CA SER A 203 -15.95 -4.28 0.01
C SER A 203 -16.68 -3.26 -0.89
N PRO A 204 -18.02 -3.30 -0.97
CA PRO A 204 -18.79 -2.38 -1.80
C PRO A 204 -18.46 -0.90 -1.52
N LEU A 205 -18.51 -0.05 -2.56
CA LEU A 205 -18.28 1.38 -2.39
C LEU A 205 -19.38 2.04 -1.53
N PRO A 206 -19.03 3.06 -0.72
CA PRO A 206 -20.01 3.89 -0.02
C PRO A 206 -20.91 4.63 -0.99
N LYS A 207 -22.23 4.59 -0.79
CA LYS A 207 -23.20 5.11 -1.76
C LYS A 207 -23.44 6.63 -1.71
N GLN A 208 -23.15 7.30 -0.60
CA GLN A 208 -23.59 8.69 -0.39
C GLN A 208 -22.57 9.60 0.30
N ARG A 209 -21.80 9.10 1.26
CA ARG A 209 -20.84 9.90 2.04
C ARG A 209 -19.65 9.06 2.46
N ARG A 210 -18.63 9.72 3.02
CA ARG A 210 -17.50 9.07 3.68
C ARG A 210 -18.00 8.14 4.78
N GLU A 211 -17.34 7.00 4.92
CA GLU A 211 -17.69 5.98 5.93
C GLU A 211 -17.28 6.39 7.34
N ARG A 212 -16.24 7.22 7.46
CA ARG A 212 -15.50 7.47 8.70
C ARG A 212 -14.80 8.82 8.69
N ASP A 213 -14.31 9.24 9.85
CA ASP A 213 -13.47 10.42 9.98
C ASP A 213 -12.05 10.15 9.48
N LEU A 214 -11.39 11.18 8.96
CA LEU A 214 -10.07 11.06 8.34
C LEU A 214 -9.08 12.05 8.94
N VAL A 215 -7.90 11.54 9.30
CA VAL A 215 -6.74 12.38 9.61
C VAL A 215 -5.94 12.58 8.34
N LEU A 216 -5.86 13.83 7.89
CA LEU A 216 -5.10 14.24 6.73
C LEU A 216 -3.69 14.70 7.12
N PRO A 217 -2.68 14.48 6.26
CA PRO A 217 -1.30 14.88 6.55
C PRO A 217 -1.08 16.39 6.39
N TRP A 218 -2.00 17.10 5.74
CA TRP A 218 -1.89 18.53 5.47
C TRP A 218 -3.23 19.23 5.66
N SER A 219 -3.26 20.21 6.56
CA SER A 219 -4.46 20.95 6.94
C SER A 219 -5.05 21.80 5.80
N GLU A 220 -4.25 22.17 4.80
CA GLU A 220 -4.71 23.00 3.67
C GLU A 220 -5.16 22.17 2.46
N ALA A 221 -5.12 20.83 2.56
CA ALA A 221 -5.51 19.93 1.49
C ALA A 221 -6.96 20.20 1.01
N LYS A 222 -7.12 20.42 -0.30
CA LYS A 222 -8.43 20.64 -0.93
C LYS A 222 -9.02 19.29 -1.36
N VAL A 223 -9.91 18.75 -0.52
CA VAL A 223 -10.47 17.40 -0.67
C VAL A 223 -11.77 17.34 -1.48
N GLU A 224 -12.43 18.48 -1.72
CA GLU A 224 -13.63 18.52 -2.54
C GLU A 224 -13.28 18.21 -4.00
N GLY A 225 -14.00 17.24 -4.59
CA GLY A 225 -13.76 16.80 -5.97
C GLY A 225 -12.35 16.23 -6.21
N ILE A 226 -11.71 15.66 -5.18
CA ILE A 226 -10.30 15.24 -5.27
C ILE A 226 -10.07 14.09 -6.27
N CYS A 227 -11.09 13.29 -6.55
CA CYS A 227 -11.03 12.15 -7.48
C CYS A 227 -12.03 12.27 -8.65
N ARG A 228 -12.38 13.49 -9.05
CA ARG A 228 -13.28 13.73 -10.18
C ARG A 228 -12.62 13.49 -11.53
#